data_AF-A0A1C4Z0P0-F1
#
_entry.id   AF-A0A1C4Z0P0-F1
#
_cell.length_a   1.000
_cell.length_b   1.000
_cell.length_c   1.000
_cell.angle_alpha   90.00
_cell.angle_beta   90.00
_cell.angle_gamma   90.00
#
_symmetry.space_group_name_H-M   'P 1'
#
loop_
_entity.id
_entity.type
_entity.pdbx_description
1 polymer ?
#
loop_
_entity_poly.entity_id
_entity_poly.type
_entity_poly.pdbx_seq_one_letter_code
_entity_poly.pdbx_strand_id
1 'polypeptide(L)'
;MRVRGRLSGGRRARVGAALGALLTGVVVPTVALTPGVAVAAAVGTPVCQIRDDRLRELSGMVATDDGYVVVNDGADDEARRRIFFLDQRCAVVRAVSYPSRPRDTEDLAVGRDGTVWVADIGDNDRSRTTVGVWRLAPGAERPVLHRMTYPDRPHDAEALLLDADGQPMVITKGGSGTVFLYRPTAALRPGATTPLALAGQVTLPTTTTSNPFSFLGRGVVTGAATAPDGRRVVLRTYADAFEYDVPDGDVVRALTSGTPRSTPLPDEPQGESITYSRDGGSLLTVSESADQPPGTRPTILRYPATAETAPTTGPTGSTGPVAPTHVRPIAEDGIGPGGRTWLLVAGAGTLLALLGLAGALRWRHTARR
;
A
#
# COMPACT_ATOMS: atom_id res chain seq x y z
N MET A 1 22.82 84.64 30.50
CA MET A 1 23.42 85.67 29.64
C MET A 1 23.08 85.33 28.19
N ARG A 2 22.37 86.24 27.49
CA ARG A 2 22.14 86.43 26.03
C ARG A 2 21.86 85.19 25.12
N VAL A 3 20.69 84.97 24.51
CA VAL A 3 19.86 85.76 23.54
C VAL A 3 20.15 85.46 22.05
N ARG A 4 19.16 84.80 21.42
CA ARG A 4 18.50 84.98 20.08
C ARG A 4 19.13 84.61 18.72
N GLY A 5 18.26 83.97 17.92
CA GLY A 5 17.91 84.19 16.49
C GLY A 5 17.24 82.92 15.93
N ARG A 6 15.94 82.77 15.54
CA ARG A 6 14.96 83.53 14.71
C ARG A 6 15.53 83.80 13.29
N LEU A 7 14.89 83.48 12.15
CA LEU A 7 13.50 83.33 11.66
C LEU A 7 13.50 82.37 10.44
N SER A 8 12.42 81.68 10.07
CA SER A 8 11.36 82.07 9.09
C SER A 8 10.91 80.74 8.43
N GLY A 9 9.69 80.39 8.05
CA GLY A 9 8.44 81.08 7.75
C GLY A 9 7.76 80.28 6.62
N GLY A 10 6.47 79.96 6.71
CA GLY A 10 5.75 79.29 5.61
C GLY A 10 4.40 78.68 5.97
N ARG A 11 3.32 79.44 5.78
CA ARG A 11 1.92 78.98 5.81
C ARG A 11 1.60 78.08 4.60
N ARG A 12 0.72 77.09 4.77
CA ARG A 12 -0.33 76.59 3.82
C ARG A 12 -1.14 75.51 4.56
N ALA A 13 -2.39 75.80 4.95
CA ALA A 13 -3.64 75.63 4.20
C ALA A 13 -4.12 74.15 4.13
N ARG A 14 -5.25 73.89 4.78
CA ARG A 14 -6.00 72.62 4.78
C ARG A 14 -6.70 72.44 3.43
N VAL A 15 -6.62 71.25 2.84
CA VAL A 15 -7.60 70.76 1.85
C VAL A 15 -7.83 69.28 2.13
N GLY A 16 -9.07 68.92 2.47
CA GLY A 16 -9.52 67.54 2.59
C GLY A 16 -9.81 66.95 1.21
N ALA A 17 -9.58 65.64 1.07
CA ALA A 17 -10.05 64.85 -0.05
C ALA A 17 -10.75 63.59 0.50
N ALA A 18 -12.01 63.44 0.11
CA ALA A 18 -12.88 62.33 0.47
C ALA A 18 -12.47 61.05 -0.28
N LEU A 19 -12.37 59.92 0.43
CA LEU A 19 -12.37 58.59 -0.19
C LEU A 19 -13.81 58.05 -0.20
N GLY A 20 -14.42 58.01 -1.38
CA GLY A 20 -15.59 57.21 -1.65
C GLY A 20 -15.16 55.76 -1.92
N ALA A 21 -15.55 54.83 -1.05
CA ALA A 21 -15.36 53.40 -1.28
C ALA A 21 -16.53 52.86 -2.13
N LEU A 22 -16.27 52.53 -3.40
CA LEU A 22 -17.16 51.69 -4.21
C LEU A 22 -16.92 50.22 -3.83
N LEU A 23 -17.87 49.60 -3.13
CA LEU A 23 -17.91 48.16 -2.91
C LEU A 23 -18.62 47.50 -4.09
N THR A 24 -17.86 46.97 -5.05
CA THR A 24 -18.39 46.05 -6.07
C THR A 24 -18.48 44.65 -5.45
N GLY A 25 -19.71 44.16 -5.27
CA GLY A 25 -19.98 42.82 -4.75
C GLY A 25 -19.52 41.74 -5.73
N VAL A 26 -18.42 41.07 -5.42
CA VAL A 26 -18.04 39.81 -6.07
C VAL A 26 -18.85 38.69 -5.43
N VAL A 27 -19.84 38.19 -6.16
CA VAL A 27 -20.55 36.96 -5.79
C VAL A 27 -19.61 35.79 -6.10
N VAL A 28 -18.97 35.24 -5.07
CA VAL A 28 -18.22 33.98 -5.17
C VAL A 28 -19.26 32.86 -5.18
N PRO A 29 -19.39 32.07 -6.27
CA PRO A 29 -20.27 30.91 -6.24
C PRO A 29 -19.74 29.91 -5.21
N THR A 30 -20.49 29.72 -4.13
CA THR A 30 -20.26 28.65 -3.17
C THR A 30 -20.59 27.33 -3.86
N VAL A 31 -19.57 26.66 -4.39
CA VAL A 31 -19.67 25.25 -4.77
C VAL A 31 -19.88 24.48 -3.46
N ALA A 32 -21.12 24.06 -3.21
CA ALA A 32 -21.44 23.15 -2.14
C ALA A 32 -20.84 21.78 -2.48
N LEU A 33 -19.61 21.53 -2.01
CA LEU A 33 -19.04 20.20 -1.95
C LEU A 33 -19.88 19.39 -0.97
N THR A 34 -20.73 18.51 -1.47
CA THR A 34 -21.36 17.50 -0.61
C THR A 34 -20.23 16.62 -0.07
N PRO A 35 -20.05 16.51 1.26
CA PRO A 35 -19.06 15.60 1.81
C PRO A 35 -19.44 14.19 1.36
N GLY A 36 -18.56 13.54 0.58
CA GLY A 36 -18.72 12.14 0.22
C GLY A 36 -18.78 11.31 1.50
N VAL A 37 -19.81 10.46 1.62
CA VAL A 37 -19.95 9.58 2.78
C VAL A 37 -18.82 8.56 2.73
N ALA A 38 -18.00 8.52 3.79
CA ALA A 38 -16.98 7.49 3.95
C ALA A 38 -17.67 6.13 4.09
N VAL A 39 -17.20 5.13 3.34
CA VAL A 39 -17.69 3.75 3.51
C VAL A 39 -17.20 3.26 4.88
N ALA A 40 -18.12 2.73 5.68
CA ALA A 40 -17.77 2.14 6.98
C ALA A 40 -16.92 0.88 6.78
N ALA A 41 -15.89 0.75 7.61
CA ALA A 41 -15.03 -0.44 7.61
C ALA A 41 -15.80 -1.71 7.94
N ALA A 42 -15.36 -2.83 7.37
CA ALA A 42 -15.81 -4.15 7.75
C ALA A 42 -15.39 -4.43 9.20
N VAL A 43 -16.27 -5.09 9.96
CA VAL A 43 -15.98 -5.48 11.34
C VAL A 43 -15.24 -6.82 11.31
N GLY A 44 -13.93 -6.80 11.55
CA GLY A 44 -13.11 -7.99 11.66
C GLY A 44 -13.42 -8.78 12.94
N THR A 45 -13.52 -10.09 12.83
CA THR A 45 -13.67 -10.98 14.00
C THR A 45 -12.30 -11.36 14.55
N PRO A 46 -11.97 -11.06 15.81
CA PRO A 46 -10.70 -11.49 16.40
C PRO A 46 -10.56 -13.02 16.43
N VAL A 47 -9.42 -13.53 15.96
CA VAL A 47 -9.10 -14.97 15.95
C VAL A 47 -8.24 -15.33 17.15
N CYS A 48 -7.04 -14.76 17.22
CA CYS A 48 -6.14 -14.89 18.36
C CYS A 48 -5.19 -13.70 18.44
N GLN A 49 -4.61 -13.49 19.63
CA GLN A 49 -3.66 -12.43 19.89
C GLN A 49 -2.25 -13.01 20.00
N ILE A 50 -1.31 -12.40 19.30
CA ILE A 50 0.11 -12.78 19.35
C ILE A 50 0.73 -12.11 20.58
N ARG A 51 1.30 -12.92 21.47
CA ARG A 51 1.82 -12.47 22.78
C ARG A 51 3.34 -12.49 22.88
N ASP A 52 4.02 -13.07 21.90
CA ASP A 52 5.48 -13.11 21.86
C ASP A 52 6.01 -11.72 21.49
N ASP A 53 6.80 -11.10 22.39
CA ASP A 53 7.30 -9.74 22.21
C ASP A 53 8.32 -9.61 21.05
N ARG A 54 8.76 -10.73 20.45
CA ARG A 54 9.57 -10.72 19.22
C ARG A 54 8.74 -10.47 17.96
N LEU A 55 7.42 -10.52 18.04
CA LEU A 55 6.50 -10.40 16.90
C LEU A 55 5.74 -9.08 16.97
N ARG A 56 6.46 -7.97 17.01
CA ARG A 56 5.84 -6.62 17.11
C ARG A 56 5.88 -5.83 15.81
N GLU A 57 6.58 -6.34 14.82
CA GLU A 57 6.96 -5.70 13.55
C GLU A 57 6.41 -6.55 12.39
N LEU A 58 5.26 -7.21 12.60
CA LEU A 58 4.69 -8.19 11.67
C LEU A 58 4.33 -7.57 10.32
N SER A 59 4.99 -8.04 9.26
CA SER A 59 4.76 -7.56 7.88
C SER A 59 4.11 -8.64 6.99
N GLY A 60 4.50 -9.92 7.18
CA GLY A 60 3.96 -11.04 6.40
C GLY A 60 3.35 -12.17 7.25
N MET A 61 2.34 -12.85 6.69
CA MET A 61 1.59 -13.93 7.33
C MET A 61 0.99 -14.87 6.28
N VAL A 62 1.00 -16.17 6.57
CA VAL A 62 0.21 -17.18 5.84
C VAL A 62 -0.47 -18.12 6.82
N ALA A 63 -1.67 -18.59 6.48
CA ALA A 63 -2.34 -19.65 7.22
C ALA A 63 -1.85 -21.04 6.75
N THR A 64 -1.62 -21.94 7.70
CA THR A 64 -1.29 -23.35 7.45
C THR A 64 -2.39 -24.26 8.01
N ASP A 65 -2.24 -25.58 7.84
CA ASP A 65 -3.18 -26.55 8.42
C ASP A 65 -3.22 -26.47 9.96
N ASP A 66 -2.07 -26.21 10.59
CA ASP A 66 -1.90 -26.27 12.05
C ASP A 66 -1.71 -24.89 12.72
N GLY A 67 -1.82 -23.80 11.96
CA GLY A 67 -1.68 -22.43 12.50
C GLY A 67 -1.23 -21.42 11.46
N TYR A 68 -0.12 -20.73 11.72
CA TYR A 68 0.35 -19.61 10.91
C TYR A 68 1.87 -19.62 10.73
N VAL A 69 2.35 -19.05 9.64
CA VAL A 69 3.75 -18.63 9.51
C VAL A 69 3.79 -17.12 9.38
N VAL A 70 4.66 -16.47 10.14
CA VAL A 70 4.77 -15.00 10.17
C VAL A 70 6.23 -14.55 10.15
N VAL A 71 6.45 -13.32 9.68
CA VAL A 71 7.75 -12.63 9.67
C VAL A 71 7.58 -11.17 10.08
N ASN A 72 8.64 -10.60 10.64
CA ASN A 72 8.72 -9.16 10.89
C ASN A 72 9.38 -8.42 9.70
N ASP A 73 9.11 -7.14 9.50
CA ASP A 73 9.84 -6.24 8.56
C ASP A 73 11.28 -6.02 9.03
N GLY A 74 11.42 -5.74 10.33
CA GLY A 74 12.64 -5.29 10.97
C GLY A 74 13.73 -6.34 11.05
N ALA A 75 14.90 -5.99 10.51
CA ALA A 75 16.11 -6.77 10.67
C ALA A 75 17.10 -6.16 11.67
N ASP A 76 16.72 -5.26 12.57
CA ASP A 76 17.64 -4.64 13.54
C ASP A 76 17.82 -5.43 14.83
N ASP A 77 16.75 -6.04 15.33
CA ASP A 77 16.79 -6.91 16.50
C ASP A 77 17.09 -8.35 16.06
N GLU A 78 18.21 -8.92 16.54
CA GLU A 78 18.57 -10.29 16.20
C GLU A 78 17.48 -11.29 16.58
N ALA A 79 16.77 -11.08 17.70
CA ALA A 79 15.71 -11.98 18.17
C ALA A 79 14.54 -12.08 17.18
N ARG A 80 14.31 -11.03 16.39
CA ARG A 80 13.19 -10.88 15.44
C ARG A 80 13.49 -11.38 14.03
N ARG A 81 14.77 -11.55 13.68
CA ARG A 81 15.25 -12.05 12.36
C ARG A 81 15.01 -13.55 12.17
N ARG A 82 13.76 -13.99 12.25
CA ARG A 82 13.38 -15.40 12.13
C ARG A 82 12.08 -15.55 11.36
N ILE A 83 11.89 -16.72 10.78
CA ILE A 83 10.60 -17.20 10.29
C ILE A 83 9.91 -17.87 11.46
N PHE A 84 8.79 -17.34 11.92
CA PHE A 84 8.07 -17.86 13.08
C PHE A 84 6.88 -18.69 12.64
N PHE A 85 6.71 -19.84 13.28
CA PHE A 85 5.58 -20.72 13.12
C PHE A 85 4.76 -20.65 14.40
N LEU A 86 3.47 -20.35 14.24
CA LEU A 86 2.50 -20.22 15.31
C LEU A 86 1.51 -21.38 15.24
N ASP A 87 1.02 -21.83 16.39
CA ASP A 87 -0.18 -22.67 16.45
C ASP A 87 -1.46 -21.86 16.18
N GLN A 88 -2.60 -22.53 16.14
CA GLN A 88 -3.92 -21.91 15.98
C GLN A 88 -4.31 -20.93 17.11
N ARG A 89 -3.56 -20.90 18.22
CA ARG A 89 -3.75 -19.98 19.34
C ARG A 89 -2.74 -18.83 19.31
N CYS A 90 -2.03 -18.63 18.20
CA CYS A 90 -1.00 -17.61 18.01
C CYS A 90 0.24 -17.80 18.92
N ALA A 91 0.48 -18.99 19.48
CA ALA A 91 1.68 -19.27 20.26
C ALA A 91 2.82 -19.73 19.36
N VAL A 92 4.03 -19.21 19.58
CA VAL A 92 5.21 -19.62 18.81
C VAL A 92 5.58 -21.06 19.16
N VAL A 93 5.50 -21.95 18.18
CA VAL A 93 5.86 -23.37 18.31
C VAL A 93 7.20 -23.70 17.64
N ARG A 94 7.63 -22.87 16.69
CA ARG A 94 8.94 -23.01 16.03
C ARG A 94 9.42 -21.65 15.52
N ALA A 95 10.72 -21.43 15.54
CA ALA A 95 11.34 -20.25 14.94
C ALA A 95 12.61 -20.66 14.19
N VAL A 96 12.75 -20.23 12.93
CA VAL A 96 13.85 -20.60 12.04
C VAL A 96 14.70 -19.37 11.74
N SER A 97 15.98 -19.42 12.06
CA SER A 97 16.93 -18.32 11.78
C SER A 97 17.35 -18.28 10.32
N TYR A 98 17.54 -17.07 9.79
CA TYR A 98 18.16 -16.88 8.48
C TYR A 98 19.67 -17.18 8.53
N PRO A 99 20.25 -17.85 7.52
CA PRO A 99 21.70 -18.09 7.43
C PRO A 99 22.55 -16.82 7.33
N SER A 100 21.97 -15.71 6.86
CA SER A 100 22.57 -14.37 6.89
C SER A 100 21.49 -13.35 7.23
N ARG A 101 21.89 -12.17 7.72
CA ARG A 101 20.96 -11.10 8.07
C ARG A 101 20.03 -10.77 6.87
N PRO A 102 18.69 -10.93 7.00
CA PRO A 102 17.75 -10.37 6.01
C PRO A 102 17.87 -8.85 6.03
N ARG A 103 17.50 -8.18 4.94
CA ARG A 103 17.60 -6.71 4.90
C ARG A 103 16.28 -6.05 5.29
N ASP A 104 15.19 -6.46 4.65
CA ASP A 104 13.86 -5.84 4.80
C ASP A 104 12.81 -6.85 4.33
N THR A 105 12.21 -7.59 5.28
CA THR A 105 11.32 -8.72 4.96
C THR A 105 9.85 -8.35 5.04
N GLU A 106 9.21 -8.16 3.89
CA GLU A 106 7.87 -7.57 3.85
C GLU A 106 6.74 -8.59 3.83
N ASP A 107 6.85 -9.62 3.01
CA ASP A 107 5.73 -10.55 2.81
C ASP A 107 6.19 -12.00 2.75
N LEU A 108 5.25 -12.93 2.81
CA LEU A 108 5.54 -14.33 2.54
C LEU A 108 4.40 -15.08 1.86
N ALA A 109 4.77 -16.12 1.13
CA ALA A 109 3.84 -17.03 0.48
C ALA A 109 4.24 -18.49 0.73
N VAL A 110 3.30 -19.41 0.55
CA VAL A 110 3.56 -20.85 0.62
C VAL A 110 3.26 -21.49 -0.73
N GLY A 111 4.26 -22.18 -1.29
CA GLY A 111 4.10 -22.94 -2.52
C GLY A 111 3.19 -24.15 -2.32
N ARG A 112 2.67 -24.72 -3.43
CA ARG A 112 1.87 -25.96 -3.38
C ARG A 112 2.63 -27.15 -2.77
N ASP A 113 3.95 -27.11 -2.86
CA ASP A 113 4.87 -28.08 -2.26
C ASP A 113 5.10 -27.85 -0.75
N GLY A 114 4.50 -26.82 -0.15
CA GLY A 114 4.69 -26.44 1.24
C GLY A 114 5.94 -25.60 1.50
N THR A 115 6.71 -25.22 0.48
CA THR A 115 7.86 -24.34 0.63
C THR A 115 7.40 -22.95 1.07
N VAL A 116 7.94 -22.43 2.16
CA VAL A 116 7.73 -21.04 2.59
C VAL A 116 8.70 -20.13 1.82
N TRP A 117 8.17 -19.09 1.20
CA TRP A 117 8.90 -18.05 0.48
C TRP A 117 8.75 -16.75 1.25
N VAL A 118 9.83 -16.24 1.83
CA VAL A 118 9.84 -14.93 2.49
C VAL A 118 10.48 -13.90 1.58
N ALA A 119 9.79 -12.80 1.35
CA ALA A 119 10.20 -11.72 0.47
C ALA A 119 11.09 -10.71 1.21
N ASP A 120 12.40 -10.74 0.95
CA ASP A 120 13.37 -9.74 1.40
C ASP A 120 13.49 -8.64 0.31
N ILE A 121 12.42 -7.86 0.17
CA ILE A 121 12.13 -7.00 -1.00
C ILE A 121 11.93 -5.52 -0.69
N GLY A 122 11.77 -5.13 0.58
CA GLY A 122 11.64 -3.73 1.00
C GLY A 122 12.87 -2.90 0.68
N ASP A 123 12.68 -1.64 0.34
CA ASP A 123 13.74 -0.69 0.00
C ASP A 123 13.21 0.75 0.05
N ASN A 124 12.82 1.24 1.23
CA ASN A 124 12.20 2.58 1.33
C ASN A 124 13.10 3.69 0.75
N ASP A 125 14.43 3.56 0.87
CA ASP A 125 15.42 4.49 0.32
C ASP A 125 15.70 4.28 -1.18
N ARG A 126 15.17 3.21 -1.78
CA ARG A 126 15.34 2.82 -3.19
C ARG A 126 16.81 2.78 -3.61
N SER A 127 17.62 2.13 -2.77
CA SER A 127 19.07 2.09 -2.90
C SER A 127 19.63 0.67 -3.12
N ARG A 128 18.81 -0.37 -2.90
CA ARG A 128 19.24 -1.76 -3.03
C ARG A 128 19.45 -2.14 -4.50
N THR A 129 20.67 -2.53 -4.82
CA THR A 129 21.00 -3.10 -6.14
C THR A 129 20.41 -4.48 -6.38
N THR A 130 20.01 -5.18 -5.31
CA THR A 130 19.33 -6.48 -5.38
C THR A 130 18.31 -6.64 -4.27
N VAL A 131 17.22 -7.33 -4.59
CA VAL A 131 16.24 -7.86 -3.64
C VAL A 131 16.38 -9.38 -3.58
N GLY A 132 15.59 -10.07 -2.77
CA GLY A 132 15.62 -11.53 -2.74
C GLY A 132 14.40 -12.18 -2.13
N VAL A 133 14.37 -13.50 -2.28
CA VAL A 133 13.42 -14.37 -1.59
C VAL A 133 14.19 -15.45 -0.86
N TRP A 134 13.77 -15.72 0.38
CA TRP A 134 14.26 -16.82 1.20
C TRP A 134 13.31 -18.00 1.05
N ARG A 135 13.81 -19.16 0.62
CA ARG A 135 13.01 -20.38 0.46
C ARG A 135 13.32 -21.38 1.57
N LEU A 136 12.32 -21.72 2.36
CA LEU A 136 12.38 -22.76 3.38
C LEU A 136 11.52 -23.94 2.94
N ALA A 137 12.15 -24.98 2.40
CA ALA A 137 11.46 -26.21 2.03
C ALA A 137 10.85 -26.90 3.26
N PRO A 138 9.77 -27.68 3.10
CA PRO A 138 9.20 -28.47 4.20
C PRO A 138 10.26 -29.33 4.88
N GLY A 139 10.29 -29.31 6.21
CA GLY A 139 11.25 -30.07 7.01
C GLY A 139 12.67 -29.51 7.01
N ALA A 140 13.02 -28.54 6.15
CA ALA A 140 14.32 -27.91 6.18
C ALA A 140 14.51 -27.05 7.43
N GLU A 141 15.75 -26.92 7.89
CA GLU A 141 16.12 -26.11 9.06
C GLU A 141 16.68 -24.75 8.68
N ARG A 142 17.03 -24.54 7.41
CA ARG A 142 17.71 -23.34 6.94
C ARG A 142 17.10 -22.87 5.62
N PRO A 143 16.61 -21.63 5.54
CA PRO A 143 16.15 -21.08 4.27
C PRO A 143 17.33 -20.80 3.32
N VAL A 144 17.09 -20.92 2.02
CA VAL A 144 18.06 -20.62 0.97
C VAL A 144 17.70 -19.28 0.32
N LEU A 145 18.68 -18.40 0.19
CA LEU A 145 18.51 -17.09 -0.43
C LEU A 145 18.64 -17.15 -1.95
N HIS A 146 17.68 -16.54 -2.64
CA HIS A 146 17.72 -16.31 -4.07
C HIS A 146 17.66 -14.81 -4.34
N ARG A 147 18.64 -14.29 -5.08
CA ARG A 147 18.74 -12.85 -5.37
C ARG A 147 18.12 -12.51 -6.71
N MET A 148 17.53 -11.34 -6.77
CA MET A 148 16.91 -10.78 -7.97
C MET A 148 17.31 -9.32 -8.16
N THR A 149 17.28 -8.84 -9.40
CA THR A 149 17.53 -7.43 -9.73
C THR A 149 16.40 -6.88 -10.59
N TYR A 150 15.95 -5.66 -10.30
CA TYR A 150 15.02 -4.95 -11.17
C TYR A 150 15.70 -4.59 -12.51
N PRO A 151 14.94 -4.53 -13.61
CA PRO A 151 15.50 -4.22 -14.93
C PRO A 151 15.81 -2.73 -15.13
N ASP A 152 15.25 -1.86 -14.28
CA ASP A 152 15.31 -0.41 -14.39
C ASP A 152 16.07 0.22 -13.22
N ARG A 153 15.43 0.36 -12.06
CA ARG A 153 15.95 1.01 -10.86
C ARG A 153 15.50 0.25 -9.62
N PRO A 154 16.08 0.51 -8.44
CA PRO A 154 15.53 -0.03 -7.21
C PRO A 154 14.09 0.44 -6.99
N HIS A 155 13.26 -0.47 -6.46
CA HIS A 155 11.89 -0.20 -6.05
C HIS A 155 11.68 -0.73 -4.64
N ASP A 156 10.92 0.04 -3.87
CA ASP A 156 10.32 -0.40 -2.64
C ASP A 156 9.12 -1.30 -2.95
N ALA A 157 9.10 -2.51 -2.40
CA ALA A 157 8.10 -3.53 -2.69
C ALA A 157 7.69 -4.25 -1.43
N GLU A 158 6.39 -4.53 -1.31
CA GLU A 158 5.75 -4.91 -0.04
C GLU A 158 4.95 -6.20 -0.13
N ALA A 159 4.83 -6.75 -1.34
CA ALA A 159 3.92 -7.85 -1.57
C ALA A 159 4.54 -8.93 -2.46
N LEU A 160 4.22 -10.18 -2.13
CA LEU A 160 4.65 -11.37 -2.84
C LEU A 160 3.45 -12.25 -3.17
N LEU A 161 3.28 -12.58 -4.45
CA LEU A 161 2.39 -13.65 -4.88
C LEU A 161 3.18 -14.81 -5.47
N LEU A 162 2.64 -16.01 -5.39
CA LEU A 162 3.06 -17.15 -6.20
C LEU A 162 2.00 -17.42 -7.25
N ASP A 163 2.41 -17.57 -8.50
CA ASP A 163 1.52 -17.99 -9.59
C ASP A 163 1.24 -19.51 -9.55
N ALA A 164 0.46 -20.00 -10.51
CA ALA A 164 0.06 -21.40 -10.59
C ALA A 164 1.25 -22.37 -10.71
N ASP A 165 2.36 -21.92 -11.30
CA ASP A 165 3.61 -22.66 -11.48
C ASP A 165 4.57 -22.51 -10.28
N GLY A 166 4.19 -21.71 -9.27
CA GLY A 166 5.01 -21.43 -8.11
C GLY A 166 6.13 -20.42 -8.37
N GLN A 167 6.06 -19.63 -9.45
CA GLN A 167 6.98 -18.52 -9.65
C GLN A 167 6.58 -17.31 -8.80
N PRO A 168 7.55 -16.61 -8.20
CA PRO A 168 7.27 -15.42 -7.43
C PRO A 168 6.96 -14.23 -8.34
N MET A 169 5.97 -13.45 -7.94
CA MET A 169 5.68 -12.14 -8.48
C MET A 169 5.83 -11.09 -7.38
N VAL A 170 6.76 -10.16 -7.57
CA VAL A 170 7.06 -9.06 -6.64
C VAL A 170 6.20 -7.87 -7.02
N ILE A 171 5.54 -7.26 -6.04
CA ILE A 171 4.63 -6.13 -6.23
C ILE A 171 5.15 -4.93 -5.44
N THR A 172 5.34 -3.81 -6.15
CA THR A 172 5.87 -2.58 -5.54
C THR A 172 4.88 -1.95 -4.56
N LYS A 173 5.38 -1.25 -3.53
CA LYS A 173 4.58 -0.49 -2.53
C LYS A 173 3.58 0.49 -3.16
N GLY A 174 3.97 1.11 -4.26
CA GLY A 174 3.18 2.16 -4.91
C GLY A 174 3.38 3.53 -4.27
N GLY A 175 2.27 4.21 -3.93
CA GLY A 175 2.24 5.57 -3.36
C GLY A 175 1.37 6.58 -4.13
N SER A 176 1.08 6.30 -5.40
CA SER A 176 0.15 7.08 -6.23
C SER A 176 -1.11 6.29 -6.60
N GLY A 177 -1.36 5.15 -5.95
CA GLY A 177 -2.41 4.19 -6.35
C GLY A 177 -2.05 3.34 -7.58
N THR A 178 -0.80 3.42 -8.08
CA THR A 178 -0.28 2.56 -9.14
C THR A 178 0.83 1.68 -8.60
N VAL A 179 0.78 0.39 -8.90
CA VAL A 179 1.82 -0.59 -8.55
C VAL A 179 2.30 -1.35 -9.78
N PHE A 180 3.54 -1.82 -9.72
CA PHE A 180 4.19 -2.59 -10.79
C PHE A 180 4.40 -4.03 -10.34
N LEU A 181 4.18 -4.96 -11.28
CA LEU A 181 4.35 -6.39 -11.09
C LEU A 181 5.65 -6.81 -11.77
N TYR A 182 6.54 -7.48 -11.04
CA TYR A 182 7.80 -7.99 -11.55
C TYR A 182 7.92 -9.50 -11.37
N ARG A 183 8.45 -10.18 -12.38
CA ARG A 183 8.71 -11.63 -12.34
C ARG A 183 10.14 -11.97 -12.74
N PRO A 184 10.74 -13.05 -12.21
CA PRO A 184 12.02 -13.55 -12.68
C PRO A 184 11.99 -13.87 -14.18
N THR A 185 13.06 -13.55 -14.90
CA THR A 185 13.22 -13.92 -16.32
C THR A 185 13.62 -15.37 -16.54
N ALA A 186 14.03 -16.05 -15.46
CA ALA A 186 14.42 -17.45 -15.45
C ALA A 186 14.19 -18.05 -14.04
N ALA A 187 14.27 -19.38 -13.94
CA ALA A 187 14.24 -20.05 -12.64
C ALA A 187 15.32 -19.51 -11.69
N LEU A 188 14.94 -19.25 -10.44
CA LEU A 188 15.84 -18.74 -9.42
C LEU A 188 16.89 -19.78 -9.04
N ARG A 189 18.16 -19.35 -8.95
CA ARG A 189 19.29 -20.22 -8.58
C ARG A 189 20.03 -19.65 -7.36
N PRO A 190 20.33 -20.45 -6.33
CA PRO A 190 21.13 -19.99 -5.21
C PRO A 190 22.51 -19.52 -5.69
N GLY A 191 23.02 -18.43 -5.11
CA GLY A 191 24.34 -17.88 -5.46
C GLY A 191 24.40 -17.13 -6.79
N ALA A 192 23.29 -17.04 -7.54
CA ALA A 192 23.18 -16.21 -8.73
C ALA A 192 22.13 -15.10 -8.52
N THR A 193 22.27 -14.01 -9.25
CA THR A 193 21.26 -12.95 -9.32
C THR A 193 20.45 -13.13 -10.60
N THR A 194 19.14 -13.35 -10.45
CA THR A 194 18.22 -13.48 -11.59
C THR A 194 17.60 -12.12 -11.93
N PRO A 195 17.68 -11.64 -13.18
CA PRO A 195 16.97 -10.44 -13.59
C PRO A 195 15.46 -10.60 -13.46
N LEU A 196 14.78 -9.53 -13.06
CA LEU A 196 13.33 -9.40 -13.14
C LEU A 196 12.95 -8.75 -14.48
N ALA A 197 11.74 -9.01 -14.94
CA ALA A 197 11.07 -8.26 -16.00
C ALA A 197 9.75 -7.69 -15.50
N LEU A 198 9.39 -6.51 -16.00
CA LEU A 198 8.06 -5.95 -15.78
C LEU A 198 7.01 -6.88 -16.41
N ALA A 199 6.12 -7.39 -15.59
CA ALA A 199 5.02 -8.26 -16.00
C ALA A 199 3.74 -7.47 -16.26
N GLY A 200 3.52 -6.38 -15.52
CA GLY A 200 2.32 -5.55 -15.66
C GLY A 200 2.30 -4.36 -14.71
N GLN A 201 1.26 -3.55 -14.83
CA GLN A 201 0.99 -2.41 -13.99
C GLN A 201 -0.49 -2.43 -13.57
N VAL A 202 -0.75 -2.14 -12.30
CA VAL A 202 -2.09 -2.15 -11.73
C VAL A 202 -2.40 -0.77 -11.18
N THR A 203 -3.53 -0.21 -11.58
CA THR A 203 -4.10 0.98 -10.93
C THR A 203 -5.13 0.51 -9.92
N LEU A 204 -4.87 0.76 -8.65
CA LEU A 204 -5.78 0.39 -7.56
C LEU A 204 -7.07 1.21 -7.65
N PRO A 205 -8.24 0.61 -7.30
CA PRO A 205 -9.50 1.34 -7.25
C PRO A 205 -9.44 2.54 -6.29
N THR A 206 -10.06 3.65 -6.69
CA THR A 206 -10.25 4.79 -5.79
C THR A 206 -11.34 4.45 -4.77
N THR A 207 -11.04 4.55 -3.48
CA THR A 207 -12.00 4.30 -2.39
C THR A 207 -12.20 5.54 -1.52
N THR A 208 -13.23 5.50 -0.66
CA THR A 208 -13.48 6.49 0.39
C THR A 208 -13.32 5.90 1.80
N THR A 209 -12.70 4.72 1.92
CA THR A 209 -12.51 4.02 3.18
C THR A 209 -11.69 4.86 4.16
N SER A 210 -12.13 4.92 5.42
CA SER A 210 -11.38 5.57 6.50
C SER A 210 -10.02 4.89 6.68
N ASN A 211 -8.98 5.65 7.00
CA ASN A 211 -7.68 5.15 7.39
C ASN A 211 -6.84 6.31 7.98
N PRO A 212 -5.84 6.03 8.82
CA PRO A 212 -5.01 7.07 9.44
C PRO A 212 -4.15 7.89 8.45
N PHE A 213 -3.98 7.42 7.21
CA PHE A 213 -3.14 8.05 6.19
C PHE A 213 -3.93 8.71 5.04
N SER A 214 -5.26 8.81 5.17
CA SER A 214 -6.15 9.40 4.17
C SER A 214 -5.96 8.80 2.76
N PHE A 215 -5.85 9.63 1.72
CA PHE A 215 -5.70 9.17 0.34
C PHE A 215 -4.44 8.32 0.10
N LEU A 216 -3.37 8.53 0.88
CA LEU A 216 -2.15 7.72 0.76
C LEU A 216 -2.39 6.28 1.21
N GLY A 217 -3.10 6.07 2.32
CA GLY A 217 -3.37 4.73 2.84
C GLY A 217 -4.24 3.88 1.91
N ARG A 218 -5.01 4.50 1.02
CA ARG A 218 -5.83 3.81 0.01
C ARG A 218 -5.03 3.36 -1.22
N GLY A 219 -3.84 3.93 -1.42
CA GLY A 219 -3.04 3.75 -2.64
C GLY A 219 -1.65 3.16 -2.42
N VAL A 220 -1.39 2.65 -1.22
CA VAL A 220 -0.12 2.03 -0.82
C VAL A 220 -0.39 0.57 -0.47
N VAL A 221 0.23 -0.34 -1.22
CA VAL A 221 0.15 -1.79 -0.97
C VAL A 221 1.04 -2.16 0.20
N THR A 222 0.57 -3.07 1.05
CA THR A 222 1.28 -3.57 2.23
C THR A 222 1.37 -5.09 2.30
N GLY A 223 0.66 -5.81 1.43
CA GLY A 223 0.76 -7.27 1.37
C GLY A 223 -0.14 -7.87 0.29
N ALA A 224 0.08 -9.14 -0.03
CA ALA A 224 -0.76 -9.87 -0.96
C ALA A 224 -0.84 -11.36 -0.62
N ALA A 225 -1.88 -12.05 -1.10
CA ALA A 225 -1.95 -13.50 -0.98
C ALA A 225 -2.72 -14.15 -2.12
N THR A 226 -2.33 -15.39 -2.45
CA THR A 226 -3.07 -16.28 -3.35
C THR A 226 -3.96 -17.20 -2.53
N ALA A 227 -5.23 -17.34 -2.92
CA ALA A 227 -6.15 -18.29 -2.28
C ALA A 227 -5.65 -19.74 -2.46
N PRO A 228 -5.96 -20.67 -1.53
CA PRO A 228 -5.46 -22.05 -1.59
C PRO A 228 -5.81 -22.81 -2.87
N ASP A 229 -6.92 -22.47 -3.51
CA ASP A 229 -7.36 -23.04 -4.80
C ASP A 229 -6.66 -22.41 -6.02
N GLY A 230 -5.97 -21.28 -5.85
CA GLY A 230 -5.33 -20.50 -6.90
C GLY A 230 -6.29 -19.68 -7.76
N ARG A 231 -7.58 -19.62 -7.39
CA ARG A 231 -8.63 -18.96 -8.20
C ARG A 231 -8.85 -17.50 -7.83
N ARG A 232 -8.28 -17.06 -6.71
CA ARG A 232 -8.36 -15.68 -6.25
C ARG A 232 -7.00 -15.21 -5.74
N VAL A 233 -6.75 -13.92 -5.89
CA VAL A 233 -5.65 -13.21 -5.23
C VAL A 233 -6.19 -11.98 -4.54
N VAL A 234 -5.54 -11.56 -3.47
CA VAL A 234 -5.87 -10.33 -2.76
C VAL A 234 -4.66 -9.41 -2.73
N LEU A 235 -4.89 -8.12 -2.98
CA LEU A 235 -3.93 -7.05 -2.67
C LEU A 235 -4.47 -6.27 -1.49
N ARG A 236 -3.64 -6.08 -0.46
CA ARG A 236 -3.95 -5.25 0.68
C ARG A 236 -3.31 -3.87 0.53
N THR A 237 -4.06 -2.84 0.88
CA THR A 237 -3.55 -1.52 1.24
C THR A 237 -3.77 -1.25 2.72
N TYR A 238 -3.30 -0.11 3.23
CA TYR A 238 -3.62 0.30 4.60
C TYR A 238 -5.13 0.44 4.86
N ALA A 239 -5.95 0.65 3.82
CA ALA A 239 -7.38 0.90 3.97
C ALA A 239 -8.27 -0.23 3.46
N ASP A 240 -7.83 -1.01 2.48
CA ASP A 240 -8.71 -1.90 1.70
C ASP A 240 -8.02 -3.23 1.36
N ALA A 241 -8.81 -4.28 1.24
CA ALA A 241 -8.42 -5.54 0.62
C ALA A 241 -9.15 -5.71 -0.72
N PHE A 242 -8.40 -5.77 -1.81
CA PHE A 242 -8.89 -5.91 -3.18
C PHE A 242 -8.72 -7.35 -3.66
N GLU A 243 -9.81 -8.10 -3.70
CA GLU A 243 -9.82 -9.49 -4.19
C GLU A 243 -10.13 -9.55 -5.69
N TYR A 244 -9.30 -10.25 -6.44
CA TYR A 244 -9.43 -10.46 -7.88
C TYR A 244 -9.64 -11.95 -8.17
N ASP A 245 -10.54 -12.25 -9.11
CA ASP A 245 -10.66 -13.59 -9.68
C ASP A 245 -9.51 -13.85 -10.67
N VAL A 246 -8.92 -15.04 -10.61
CA VAL A 246 -7.76 -15.45 -11.41
C VAL A 246 -8.21 -16.34 -12.58
N PRO A 247 -8.40 -15.79 -13.79
CA PRO A 247 -8.81 -16.57 -14.94
C PRO A 247 -7.66 -17.46 -15.42
N ASP A 248 -7.93 -18.75 -15.59
CA ASP A 248 -6.99 -19.72 -16.16
C ASP A 248 -5.61 -19.77 -15.45
N GLY A 249 -5.56 -19.39 -14.16
CA GLY A 249 -4.32 -19.30 -13.40
C GLY A 249 -3.45 -18.06 -13.71
N ASP A 250 -3.90 -17.15 -14.57
CA ASP A 250 -3.18 -15.96 -14.98
C ASP A 250 -3.38 -14.80 -13.98
N VAL A 251 -2.49 -14.74 -12.99
CA VAL A 251 -2.49 -13.70 -11.96
C VAL A 251 -2.21 -12.31 -12.55
N VAL A 252 -1.37 -12.21 -13.59
CA VAL A 252 -1.06 -10.91 -14.21
C VAL A 252 -2.32 -10.36 -14.87
N ARG A 253 -3.05 -11.19 -15.62
CA ARG A 253 -4.34 -10.82 -16.20
C ARG A 253 -5.36 -10.46 -15.12
N ALA A 254 -5.43 -11.22 -14.04
CA ALA A 254 -6.31 -10.96 -12.91
C ALA A 254 -6.13 -9.52 -12.38
N LEU A 255 -4.89 -9.14 -12.09
CA LEU A 255 -4.59 -7.84 -11.50
C LEU A 255 -4.65 -6.68 -12.50
N THR A 256 -4.24 -6.90 -13.76
CA THR A 256 -4.14 -5.81 -14.76
C THR A 256 -5.45 -5.52 -15.48
N SER A 257 -6.38 -6.48 -15.52
CA SER A 257 -7.64 -6.36 -16.26
C SER A 257 -8.89 -6.76 -15.47
N GLY A 258 -8.73 -7.43 -14.32
CA GLY A 258 -9.83 -7.82 -13.47
C GLY A 258 -10.43 -6.63 -12.72
N THR A 259 -11.72 -6.74 -12.42
CA THR A 259 -12.41 -5.81 -11.52
C THR A 259 -12.40 -6.41 -10.13
N PRO A 260 -11.74 -5.79 -9.14
CA PRO A 260 -11.68 -6.36 -7.81
C PRO A 260 -12.97 -6.15 -7.04
N ARG A 261 -13.22 -7.04 -6.09
CA ARG A 261 -14.15 -6.82 -5.00
C ARG A 261 -13.37 -6.20 -3.83
N SER A 262 -13.90 -5.12 -3.25
CA SER A 262 -13.23 -4.43 -2.14
C SER A 262 -13.86 -4.81 -0.81
N THR A 263 -13.02 -5.17 0.15
CA THR A 263 -13.37 -5.22 1.57
C THR A 263 -12.70 -4.03 2.27
N PRO A 264 -13.47 -3.05 2.77
CA PRO A 264 -12.89 -1.94 3.52
C PRO A 264 -12.38 -2.45 4.87
N LEU A 265 -11.09 -2.32 5.13
CA LEU A 265 -10.46 -2.73 6.38
C LEU A 265 -10.67 -1.66 7.46
N PRO A 266 -10.70 -2.02 8.75
CA PRO A 266 -10.72 -1.04 9.82
C PRO A 266 -9.40 -0.26 9.83
N ASP A 267 -9.36 0.83 10.61
CA ASP A 267 -8.17 1.64 10.87
C ASP A 267 -7.17 0.84 11.74
N GLU A 268 -6.70 -0.28 11.19
CA GLU A 268 -5.72 -1.19 11.76
C GLU A 268 -4.41 -0.42 11.98
N PRO A 269 -3.79 -0.49 13.17
CA PRO A 269 -2.54 0.20 13.41
C PRO A 269 -1.45 -0.39 12.52
N GLN A 270 -0.88 0.37 11.59
CA GLN A 270 0.09 -0.14 10.59
C GLN A 270 -0.36 -1.50 10.04
N GLY A 271 -1.46 -1.44 9.30
CA GLY A 271 -2.04 -2.61 8.69
C GLY A 271 -1.15 -3.19 7.59
N GLU A 272 -0.32 -4.17 7.92
CA GLU A 272 0.64 -4.75 6.97
C GLU A 272 0.14 -6.04 6.31
N SER A 273 0.03 -7.15 7.06
CA SER A 273 -0.11 -8.48 6.45
C SER A 273 -1.53 -8.92 6.08
N ILE A 274 -1.70 -9.64 4.95
CA ILE A 274 -2.95 -10.31 4.57
C ILE A 274 -2.71 -11.74 4.09
N THR A 275 -3.62 -12.65 4.42
CA THR A 275 -3.67 -14.00 3.82
C THR A 275 -5.10 -14.51 3.71
N TYR A 276 -5.31 -15.52 2.87
CA TYR A 276 -6.51 -16.35 2.98
C TYR A 276 -6.41 -17.31 4.17
N SER A 277 -7.55 -17.66 4.77
CA SER A 277 -7.67 -18.85 5.60
C SER A 277 -7.39 -20.11 4.78
N ARG A 278 -7.05 -21.20 5.47
CA ARG A 278 -6.66 -22.45 4.81
C ARG A 278 -7.74 -23.07 3.91
N ASP A 279 -9.00 -22.85 4.25
CA ASP A 279 -10.18 -23.25 3.45
C ASP A 279 -10.54 -22.24 2.33
N GLY A 280 -9.84 -21.10 2.26
CA GLY A 280 -10.11 -20.02 1.31
C GLY A 280 -11.41 -19.24 1.58
N GLY A 281 -12.12 -19.52 2.68
CA GLY A 281 -13.41 -18.90 2.99
C GLY A 281 -13.31 -17.54 3.68
N SER A 282 -12.12 -17.14 4.12
CA SER A 282 -11.89 -15.89 4.85
C SER A 282 -10.59 -15.22 4.45
N LEU A 283 -10.54 -13.90 4.60
CA LEU A 283 -9.30 -13.12 4.68
C LEU A 283 -8.89 -13.00 6.15
N LEU A 284 -7.59 -13.02 6.40
CA LEU A 284 -6.98 -12.82 7.70
C LEU A 284 -5.97 -11.68 7.60
N THR A 285 -6.02 -10.73 8.52
CA THR A 285 -5.04 -9.64 8.62
C THR A 285 -4.33 -9.67 9.97
N VAL A 286 -3.13 -9.12 10.01
CA VAL A 286 -2.45 -8.78 11.26
C VAL A 286 -1.67 -7.49 11.09
N SER A 287 -1.60 -6.72 12.17
CA SER A 287 -0.97 -5.41 12.27
C SER A 287 0.39 -5.46 12.95
N GLU A 288 1.23 -4.49 12.65
CA GLU A 288 2.34 -4.13 13.52
C GLU A 288 1.86 -3.54 14.85
N SER A 289 2.76 -3.57 15.84
CA SER A 289 2.51 -3.02 17.18
C SER A 289 3.71 -2.33 17.81
N ALA A 290 4.84 -2.20 17.09
CA ALA A 290 6.09 -1.69 17.64
C ALA A 290 5.99 -0.21 18.03
N ASP A 291 5.40 0.62 17.16
CA ASP A 291 5.18 2.05 17.38
C ASP A 291 3.81 2.40 17.98
N GLN A 292 3.09 1.38 18.46
CA GLN A 292 1.76 1.55 19.04
C GLN A 292 1.81 1.79 20.56
N PRO A 293 0.73 2.34 21.17
CA PRO A 293 0.67 2.57 22.61
C PRO A 293 1.11 1.33 23.43
N PRO A 294 1.77 1.52 24.58
CA PRO A 294 2.18 0.41 25.43
C PRO A 294 1.01 -0.52 25.76
N GLY A 295 1.22 -1.83 25.56
CA GLY A 295 0.20 -2.85 25.78
C GLY A 295 -0.58 -3.26 24.53
N THR A 296 -0.48 -2.51 23.41
CA THR A 296 -0.98 -2.98 22.12
C THR A 296 -0.26 -4.27 21.72
N ARG A 297 -1.03 -5.23 21.22
CA ARG A 297 -0.54 -6.54 20.78
C ARG A 297 -1.16 -6.87 19.42
N PRO A 298 -0.40 -7.46 18.48
CA PRO A 298 -0.95 -7.88 17.22
C PRO A 298 -2.07 -8.90 17.45
N THR A 299 -3.15 -8.73 16.72
CA THR A 299 -4.32 -9.61 16.77
C THR A 299 -4.66 -9.99 15.34
N ILE A 300 -4.79 -11.30 15.10
CA ILE A 300 -5.27 -11.77 13.80
C ILE A 300 -6.76 -11.48 13.72
N LEU A 301 -7.17 -10.71 12.73
CA LEU A 301 -8.57 -10.41 12.44
C LEU A 301 -9.04 -11.23 11.24
N ARG A 302 -10.30 -11.66 11.26
CA ARG A 302 -10.93 -12.45 10.20
C ARG A 302 -12.07 -11.67 9.54
N TYR A 303 -12.11 -11.73 8.21
CA TYR A 303 -13.15 -11.17 7.36
C TYR A 303 -13.65 -12.26 6.41
N PRO A 304 -14.95 -12.27 6.04
CA PRO A 304 -15.42 -13.17 5.00
C PRO A 304 -14.69 -12.86 3.69
N ALA A 305 -14.19 -13.90 3.01
CA ALA A 305 -13.69 -13.72 1.65
C ALA A 305 -14.88 -13.48 0.71
N THR A 306 -14.70 -12.59 -0.26
CA THR A 306 -15.75 -12.31 -1.23
C THR A 306 -15.94 -13.52 -2.15
N ALA A 307 -17.20 -13.89 -2.37
CA ALA A 307 -17.54 -15.00 -3.27
C ALA A 307 -17.10 -14.67 -4.70
N GLU A 308 -16.57 -15.67 -5.40
CA GLU A 308 -16.23 -15.55 -6.82
C GLU A 308 -17.47 -15.12 -7.62
N THR A 309 -17.27 -14.23 -8.59
CA THR A 309 -18.36 -13.85 -9.47
C THR A 309 -18.62 -15.04 -10.39
N ALA A 310 -19.78 -15.68 -10.27
CA ALA A 310 -20.16 -16.73 -11.21
C ALA A 310 -20.05 -16.17 -12.64
N PRO A 311 -19.49 -16.92 -13.61
CA PRO A 311 -19.49 -16.48 -14.99
C PRO A 311 -20.94 -16.25 -15.40
N THR A 312 -21.28 -15.01 -15.76
CA THR A 312 -22.58 -14.71 -16.35
C THR A 312 -22.66 -15.50 -17.66
N THR A 313 -23.39 -16.61 -17.67
CA THR A 313 -23.86 -17.23 -18.92
C THR A 313 -24.66 -16.16 -19.65
N GLY A 314 -24.06 -15.54 -20.65
CA GLY A 314 -24.71 -14.51 -21.45
C GLY A 314 -26.00 -15.08 -22.07
N PRO A 315 -27.06 -14.28 -22.20
CA PRO A 315 -28.27 -14.74 -22.85
C PRO A 315 -27.97 -15.06 -24.31
N THR A 316 -28.30 -16.28 -24.72
CA THR A 316 -28.30 -16.75 -26.11
C THR A 316 -29.02 -15.71 -26.97
N GLY A 317 -28.31 -15.20 -27.98
CA GLY A 317 -28.75 -14.09 -28.81
C GLY A 317 -30.13 -14.32 -29.43
N SER A 318 -31.03 -13.35 -29.23
CA SER A 318 -32.20 -13.15 -30.06
C SER A 318 -31.97 -11.90 -30.89
N THR A 319 -31.62 -12.10 -32.16
CA THR A 319 -31.52 -11.06 -33.18
C THR A 319 -32.90 -10.46 -33.47
N GLY A 320 -33.15 -9.25 -32.96
CA GLY A 320 -34.24 -8.36 -33.40
C GLY A 320 -33.67 -7.12 -34.10
N PRO A 321 -34.37 -6.52 -35.08
CA PRO A 321 -33.77 -5.55 -36.00
C PRO A 321 -33.53 -4.19 -35.33
N VAL A 322 -32.34 -3.63 -35.56
CA VAL A 322 -31.95 -2.28 -35.14
C VAL A 322 -32.48 -1.26 -36.16
N ALA A 323 -33.28 -0.28 -35.70
CA ALA A 323 -33.63 0.90 -36.47
C ALA A 323 -32.49 1.95 -36.40
N PRO A 324 -32.19 2.68 -37.49
CA PRO A 324 -31.06 3.60 -37.54
C PRO A 324 -31.38 4.92 -36.85
N THR A 325 -30.54 5.35 -35.90
CA THR A 325 -30.61 6.69 -35.30
C THR A 325 -29.46 7.55 -35.84
N HIS A 326 -29.84 8.70 -36.36
CA HIS A 326 -28.98 9.70 -37.02
C HIS A 326 -27.85 10.23 -36.12
N VAL A 327 -26.66 10.30 -36.69
CA VAL A 327 -25.48 10.98 -36.14
C VAL A 327 -25.62 12.50 -36.33
N ARG A 328 -25.47 13.28 -35.26
CA ARG A 328 -25.21 14.74 -35.32
C ARG A 328 -23.72 15.01 -35.04
N PRO A 329 -23.08 15.98 -35.69
CA PRO A 329 -21.65 16.23 -35.55
C PRO A 329 -21.31 16.89 -34.20
N ILE A 330 -20.14 16.54 -33.71
CA ILE A 330 -19.51 17.09 -32.50
C ILE A 330 -18.96 18.49 -32.83
N ALA A 331 -19.36 19.49 -32.07
CA ALA A 331 -18.75 20.81 -32.07
C ALA A 331 -17.51 20.79 -31.16
N GLU A 332 -16.40 21.30 -31.69
CA GLU A 332 -15.14 21.50 -30.99
C GLU A 332 -15.29 22.64 -29.96
N ASP A 333 -15.03 22.37 -28.68
CA ASP A 333 -14.85 23.43 -27.68
C ASP A 333 -13.43 23.40 -27.12
N GLY A 334 -12.78 24.56 -27.26
CA GLY A 334 -11.35 24.78 -27.15
C GLY A 334 -10.75 24.68 -25.76
N ILE A 335 -9.43 24.44 -25.78
CA ILE A 335 -8.52 24.41 -24.63
C ILE A 335 -8.32 25.84 -24.10
N GLY A 336 -8.85 26.13 -22.91
CA GLY A 336 -8.57 27.36 -22.16
C GLY A 336 -7.30 27.25 -21.28
N PRO A 337 -6.53 28.33 -21.10
CA PRO A 337 -5.24 28.31 -20.40
C PRO A 337 -5.42 28.35 -18.88
N GLY A 338 -5.66 27.19 -18.25
CA GLY A 338 -5.75 27.03 -16.78
C GLY A 338 -4.75 26.04 -16.16
N GLY A 339 -3.93 25.37 -16.97
CA GLY A 339 -3.15 24.20 -16.56
C GLY A 339 -1.80 24.44 -15.88
N ARG A 340 -1.47 25.67 -15.45
CA ARG A 340 -0.11 25.98 -14.93
C ARG A 340 -0.04 26.45 -13.47
N THR A 341 -1.16 26.67 -12.79
CA THR A 341 -1.19 27.13 -11.39
C THR A 341 -1.34 26.01 -10.36
N TRP A 342 -1.81 24.81 -10.74
CA TRP A 342 -1.94 23.66 -9.83
C TRP A 342 -0.61 22.97 -9.49
N LEU A 343 0.39 23.07 -10.36
CA LEU A 343 1.70 22.43 -10.16
C LEU A 343 2.56 23.11 -9.07
N LEU A 344 2.31 24.38 -8.76
CA LEU A 344 3.09 25.13 -7.76
C LEU A 344 2.54 24.96 -6.34
N VAL A 345 1.22 24.78 -6.17
CA VAL A 345 0.60 24.56 -4.85
C VAL A 345 0.82 23.12 -4.37
N ALA A 346 0.79 22.14 -5.29
CA ALA A 346 1.13 20.75 -4.96
C ALA A 346 2.61 20.60 -4.54
N GLY A 347 3.55 21.23 -5.26
CA GLY A 347 4.99 21.15 -4.93
C GLY A 347 5.38 21.75 -3.58
N ALA A 348 4.73 22.85 -3.17
CA ALA A 348 5.01 23.49 -1.88
C ALA A 348 4.49 22.67 -0.68
N GLY A 349 3.36 21.98 -0.84
CA GLY A 349 2.82 21.06 0.17
C GLY A 349 3.71 19.84 0.41
N THR A 350 4.25 19.25 -0.67
CA THR A 350 5.15 18.10 -0.59
C THR A 350 6.48 18.45 0.08
N LEU A 351 7.04 19.63 -0.21
CA LEU A 351 8.29 20.08 0.41
C LEU A 351 8.12 20.31 1.92
N LEU A 352 6.99 20.89 2.35
CA LEU A 352 6.71 21.12 3.77
C LEU A 352 6.45 19.83 4.55
N ALA A 353 5.79 18.85 3.95
CA ALA A 353 5.57 17.53 4.55
C ALA A 353 6.89 16.75 4.70
N LEU A 354 7.76 16.78 3.68
CA LEU A 354 9.09 16.15 3.72
C LEU A 354 10.03 16.84 4.71
N LEU A 355 9.99 18.17 4.81
CA LEU A 355 10.74 18.92 5.83
C LEU A 355 10.20 18.67 7.25
N GLY A 356 8.89 18.46 7.41
CA GLY A 356 8.27 18.03 8.67
C GLY A 356 8.74 16.65 9.12
N LEU A 357 8.76 15.67 8.20
CA LEU A 357 9.27 14.32 8.48
C LEU A 357 10.77 14.33 8.81
N ALA A 358 11.58 15.03 8.02
CA ALA A 358 13.02 15.15 8.26
C ALA A 358 13.33 15.91 9.57
N GLY A 359 12.51 16.91 9.93
CA GLY A 359 12.62 17.63 11.20
C GLY A 359 12.30 16.75 12.41
N ALA A 360 11.26 15.92 12.32
CA ALA A 360 10.89 14.97 13.37
C ALA A 360 11.96 13.89 13.58
N LEU A 361 12.55 13.38 12.49
CA LEU A 361 13.64 12.40 12.54
C LEU A 361 14.93 13.00 13.11
N ARG A 362 15.27 14.25 12.74
CA ARG A 362 16.49 14.92 13.23
C ARG A 362 16.39 15.35 14.69
N TRP A 363 15.22 15.82 15.14
CA TRP A 363 14.97 16.15 16.54
C TRP A 363 15.11 14.93 17.46
N ARG A 364 14.59 13.78 17.02
CA ARG A 364 14.74 12.49 17.71
C ARG A 364 16.20 12.01 17.80
N HIS A 365 17.02 12.35 16.81
CA HIS A 365 18.43 11.98 16.80
C HIS A 365 19.29 12.88 17.73
N THR A 366 18.91 14.13 17.93
CA THR A 366 19.56 15.06 18.87
C THR A 366 19.10 14.90 20.32
N ALA A 367 17.87 14.41 20.55
CA ALA A 367 17.35 14.15 21.89
C ALA A 367 17.86 12.84 22.51
N ARG A 368 18.55 11.99 21.72
CA ARG A 368 19.16 10.72 22.15
C ARG A 368 20.70 10.80 22.29
N ARG A 369 21.28 12.00 22.30
CA ARG A 369 22.69 12.23 22.66
C ARG A 369 22.81 12.90 24.02
#